data_AF-A0A7S2K613-F1
#
_entry.id   AF-A0A7S2K613-F1
#
_cell.length_a   1.000
_cell.length_b   1.000
_cell.length_c   1.000
_cell.angle_alpha   90.00
_cell.angle_beta   90.00
_cell.angle_gamma   90.00
#
_symmetry.space_group_name_H-M   'P 1'
#
loop_
_entity.id
_entity.type
_entity.pdbx_description
1 polymer ?
#
loop_
_entity_poly.entity_id
_entity_poly.type
_entity_poly.pdbx_seq_one_letter_code
_entity_poly.pdbx_strand_id
1 'polypeptide(L)'
;MVKDARDHAMHAETFSVPVGEIRNIIAALKAGKQLTVVGTTSSRTLESLFWCGVKRIRGLDEGNGSALTLGQFDWVPLSVGEGRNLSRIAAFEALIEGLDVNERISGQTSLMIAPPLYDFRV
;
A
#
# COMPACT_ATOMS: atom_id res chain seq x y z
N MET A 1 1.36 25.15 19.43
CA MET A 1 1.95 23.81 19.68
C MET A 1 0.85 22.80 19.43
N VAL A 2 0.98 22.05 18.34
CA VAL A 2 0.00 21.04 17.95
C VAL A 2 0.06 19.94 19.02
N LYS A 3 -1.07 19.63 19.65
CA LYS A 3 -1.13 18.73 20.83
C LYS A 3 -1.12 17.25 20.43
N ASP A 4 -1.35 16.93 19.16
CA ASP A 4 -1.53 15.58 18.66
C ASP A 4 -0.79 15.35 17.34
N ALA A 5 -0.06 14.23 17.23
CA ALA A 5 0.65 13.87 16.00
C ALA A 5 -0.29 13.70 14.79
N ARG A 6 -1.58 13.43 15.02
CA ARG A 6 -2.62 13.33 13.98
C ARG A 6 -2.95 14.66 13.33
N ASP A 7 -2.80 15.75 14.08
CA ASP A 7 -3.05 17.11 13.60
C ASP A 7 -1.85 17.67 12.80
N HIS A 8 -0.75 16.90 12.70
CA HIS A 8 0.33 17.19 11.78
C HIS A 8 0.04 16.57 10.41
N ALA A 9 0.07 17.42 9.38
CA ALA A 9 0.09 16.94 8.01
C ALA A 9 1.36 16.11 7.79
N MET A 10 1.19 14.83 7.45
CA MET A 10 2.32 13.99 7.10
C MET A 10 2.89 14.44 5.75
N HIS A 11 4.22 14.61 5.67
CA HIS A 11 4.90 14.85 4.41
C HIS A 11 4.68 13.67 3.46
N ALA A 12 4.31 13.98 2.21
CA ALA A 12 4.19 12.98 1.17
C ALA A 12 5.57 12.48 0.75
N GLU A 13 5.70 11.17 0.62
CA GLU A 13 6.87 10.49 0.08
C GLU A 13 6.53 9.90 -1.28
N THR A 14 7.44 10.05 -2.24
CA THR A 14 7.33 9.38 -3.53
C THR A 14 8.03 8.02 -3.44
N PHE A 15 7.38 6.97 -3.94
CA PHE A 15 7.95 5.64 -4.07
C PHE A 15 7.92 5.17 -5.52
N SER A 16 8.82 4.24 -5.85
CA SER A 16 8.83 3.55 -7.13
C SER A 16 9.38 2.14 -6.94
N VAL A 17 8.56 1.13 -7.21
CA VAL A 17 8.87 -0.28 -6.98
C VAL A 17 8.80 -1.05 -8.31
N PRO A 18 9.82 -1.86 -8.67
CA PRO A 18 9.75 -2.72 -9.84
C PRO A 18 8.61 -3.73 -9.74
N VAL A 19 7.89 -3.97 -10.83
CA VAL A 19 6.84 -5.01 -10.88
C VAL A 19 7.42 -6.39 -10.57
N GLY A 20 8.64 -6.69 -11.03
CA GLY A 20 9.34 -7.92 -10.67
C GLY A 20 9.52 -8.13 -9.17
N GLU A 21 9.75 -7.06 -8.41
CA GLU A 21 9.89 -7.17 -6.95
C GLU A 21 8.56 -7.50 -6.27
N ILE A 22 7.47 -6.88 -6.73
CA ILE A 22 6.11 -7.20 -6.24
C ILE A 22 5.76 -8.66 -6.56
N ARG A 23 6.13 -9.15 -7.75
CA ARG A 23 5.96 -10.57 -8.13
C ARG A 23 6.76 -11.51 -7.22
N ASN A 24 7.99 -11.15 -6.86
CA ASN A 24 8.82 -11.92 -5.92
C ASN A 24 8.17 -11.98 -4.52
N ILE A 25 7.65 -10.85 -4.03
CA ILE A 25 6.93 -10.78 -2.75
C ILE A 25 5.68 -11.68 -2.80
N ILE A 26 4.86 -11.59 -3.86
CA ILE A 26 3.69 -12.45 -4.04
C ILE A 26 4.09 -13.94 -4.04
N ALA A 27 5.15 -14.31 -4.77
CA ALA A 27 5.63 -15.68 -4.83
C ALA A 27 6.09 -16.20 -3.46
N ALA A 28 6.81 -15.38 -2.68
CA ALA A 28 7.22 -15.72 -1.32
C ALA A 28 6.01 -15.92 -0.39
N LEU A 29 5.01 -15.05 -0.47
CA LEU A 29 3.77 -15.15 0.31
C LEU A 29 2.97 -16.40 -0.06
N LYS A 30 2.83 -16.72 -1.36
CA LYS A 30 2.17 -17.95 -1.83
C LYS A 30 2.89 -19.22 -1.37
N ALA A 31 4.22 -19.17 -1.26
CA ALA A 31 5.02 -20.26 -0.71
C ALA A 31 5.00 -20.33 0.83
N GLY A 32 4.21 -19.49 1.51
CA GLY A 32 4.11 -19.47 2.97
C GLY A 32 5.38 -18.94 3.67
N LYS A 33 6.25 -18.22 2.95
CA LYS A 33 7.47 -17.65 3.54
C LYS A 33 7.13 -16.42 4.37
N GLN A 34 7.89 -16.24 5.45
CA GLN A 34 7.82 -15.03 6.25
C GLN A 34 8.38 -13.83 5.47
N LEU A 35 7.63 -12.72 5.48
CA LEU A 35 8.06 -11.43 4.92
C LEU A 35 8.50 -10.52 6.06
N THR A 36 9.77 -10.12 6.05
CA THR A 36 10.33 -9.19 7.04
C THR A 36 10.65 -7.87 6.36
N VAL A 37 9.97 -6.81 6.79
CA VAL A 37 10.17 -5.46 6.24
C VAL A 37 11.15 -4.69 7.12
N VAL A 38 12.23 -4.18 6.53
CA VAL A 38 13.26 -3.44 7.25
C VAL A 38 13.17 -1.96 6.90
N GLY A 39 12.97 -1.13 7.92
CA GLY A 39 12.89 0.31 7.80
C GLY A 39 11.46 0.85 7.68
N THR A 40 11.26 2.07 8.18
CA THR A 40 9.95 2.75 8.22
C THR A 40 9.48 3.13 6.82
N THR A 41 10.37 3.61 5.95
CA THR A 41 10.03 3.94 4.55
C THR A 41 9.57 2.72 3.78
N SER A 42 10.27 1.59 3.91
CA SER A 42 9.87 0.31 3.29
C SER A 42 8.52 -0.18 3.81
N SER A 43 8.31 -0.09 5.13
CA SER A 43 7.05 -0.46 5.77
C SER A 43 5.90 0.38 5.22
N ARG A 44 6.05 1.70 5.20
CA ARG A 44 5.03 2.60 4.65
C ARG A 44 4.81 2.37 3.15
N THR A 45 5.84 2.02 2.39
CA THR A 45 5.72 1.73 0.96
C THR A 45 4.87 0.47 0.71
N LEU A 46 5.17 -0.64 1.40
CA LEU A 46 4.41 -1.88 1.24
C LEU A 46 2.97 -1.77 1.74
N GLU A 47 2.76 -1.13 2.89
CA GLU A 47 1.43 -0.82 3.38
C GLU A 47 0.65 0.07 2.40
N SER A 48 1.33 1.04 1.77
CA SER A 48 0.68 1.89 0.77
C SER A 48 0.29 1.12 -0.48
N LEU A 49 1.14 0.21 -0.96
CA LEU A 49 0.81 -0.69 -2.06
C LEU A 49 -0.40 -1.56 -1.72
N PHE A 50 -0.49 -2.09 -0.49
CA PHE A 50 -1.66 -2.85 -0.06
C PHE A 50 -2.95 -2.03 -0.18
N TRP A 51 -2.99 -0.83 0.42
CA TRP A 51 -4.20 -0.01 0.39
C TRP A 51 -4.55 0.51 -1.01
N CYS A 52 -3.56 0.81 -1.86
CA CYS A 52 -3.81 1.13 -3.26
C CYS A 52 -4.40 -0.07 -4.03
N GLY A 53 -3.94 -1.29 -3.76
CA GLY A 53 -4.55 -2.50 -4.30
C GLY A 53 -6.00 -2.68 -3.85
N VAL A 54 -6.29 -2.40 -2.58
CA VAL A 54 -7.67 -2.38 -2.06
C VAL A 54 -8.52 -1.30 -2.76
N LYS A 55 -8.00 -0.08 -2.96
CA LYS A 55 -8.69 0.98 -3.73
C LYS A 55 -9.05 0.50 -5.13
N ARG A 56 -8.10 -0.14 -5.82
CA ARG A 56 -8.28 -0.67 -7.18
C ARG A 56 -9.34 -1.76 -7.26
N ILE A 57 -9.27 -2.76 -6.37
CA ILE A 57 -10.28 -3.84 -6.32
C ILE A 57 -11.68 -3.29 -6.08
N ARG A 58 -11.80 -2.23 -5.27
CA ARG A 58 -13.08 -1.58 -4.96
C ARG A 58 -13.56 -0.60 -6.03
N GLY A 59 -12.80 -0.39 -7.12
CA GLY A 59 -13.13 0.60 -8.14
C GLY A 59 -13.09 2.05 -7.63
N LEU A 60 -12.33 2.31 -6.56
CA LEU A 60 -12.15 3.63 -5.95
C LEU A 60 -10.83 4.30 -6.38
N ASP A 61 -10.17 3.73 -7.39
CA ASP A 61 -9.00 4.34 -8.02
C ASP A 61 -9.51 5.43 -8.98
N GLU A 62 -9.27 6.70 -8.64
CA GLU A 62 -9.73 7.85 -9.44
C GLU A 62 -8.84 8.08 -10.68
N GLY A 63 -7.78 7.29 -10.87
CA GLY A 63 -6.80 7.48 -11.94
C GLY A 63 -6.86 6.42 -13.05
N ASN A 64 -6.90 6.88 -14.30
CA ASN A 64 -6.53 6.09 -15.49
C ASN A 64 -5.00 5.95 -15.66
N GLY A 65 -4.21 6.27 -14.63
CA GLY A 65 -2.75 6.42 -14.71
C GLY A 65 -1.98 5.45 -13.83
N SER A 66 -0.73 5.17 -14.21
CA SER A 66 0.21 4.32 -13.48
C SER A 66 0.71 4.88 -12.14
N ALA A 67 0.35 6.12 -11.80
CA ALA A 67 0.79 6.81 -10.59
C ALA A 67 -0.22 6.64 -9.45
N LEU A 68 0.14 5.88 -8.42
CA LEU A 68 -0.68 5.62 -7.26
C LEU A 68 -0.66 6.80 -6.27
N THR A 69 -1.78 7.07 -5.61
CA THR A 69 -1.85 8.06 -4.52
C THR A 69 -2.60 7.52 -3.32
N LEU A 70 -1.97 7.64 -2.13
CA LEU A 70 -2.58 7.28 -0.86
C LEU A 70 -2.44 8.41 0.17
N GLY A 71 -3.58 8.92 0.63
CA GLY A 71 -3.65 9.93 1.68
C GLY A 71 -3.40 9.37 3.08
N GLN A 72 -3.17 10.28 4.03
CA GLN A 72 -2.81 10.00 5.42
C GLN A 72 -3.76 9.03 6.14
N PHE A 73 -5.07 9.15 5.87
CA PHE A 73 -6.13 8.37 6.49
C PHE A 73 -7.01 7.61 5.48
N ASP A 74 -6.59 7.49 4.23
CA ASP A 74 -7.34 6.78 3.18
C ASP A 74 -7.62 5.32 3.57
N TRP A 75 -6.75 4.70 4.36
CA TRP A 75 -6.93 3.34 4.86
C TRP A 75 -8.17 3.16 5.73
N VAL A 76 -8.65 4.23 6.40
CA VAL A 76 -9.81 4.16 7.32
C VAL A 76 -11.08 3.72 6.57
N PRO A 77 -11.57 4.46 5.55
CA PRO A 77 -12.72 4.02 4.75
C PRO A 77 -12.44 2.79 3.89
N LEU A 78 -11.17 2.45 3.65
CA LEU A 78 -10.81 1.23 2.92
C LEU A 78 -10.89 -0.02 3.80
N SER A 79 -10.68 0.11 5.11
CA SER A 79 -10.65 -0.98 6.08
C SER A 79 -12.03 -1.50 6.51
N VAL A 80 -13.12 -0.85 6.08
CA VAL A 80 -14.50 -1.24 6.41
C VAL A 80 -15.09 -2.16 5.34
N GLY A 81 -16.06 -3.00 5.74
CA GLY A 81 -16.73 -3.92 4.84
C GLY A 81 -15.78 -4.97 4.25
N GLU A 82 -15.89 -5.22 2.95
CA GLU A 82 -15.09 -6.22 2.23
C GLU A 82 -13.58 -5.94 2.26
N GLY A 83 -13.17 -4.67 2.39
CA GLY A 83 -11.76 -4.28 2.46
C GLY A 83 -11.03 -4.79 3.70
N ARG A 84 -11.76 -5.23 4.74
CA ARG A 84 -11.18 -5.85 5.94
C ARG A 84 -10.56 -7.22 5.66
N ASN A 85 -11.10 -7.95 4.68
CA ASN A 85 -10.79 -9.36 4.43
C ASN A 85 -9.96 -9.58 3.17
N LEU A 86 -9.57 -8.51 2.47
CA LEU A 86 -8.74 -8.63 1.28
C LEU A 86 -7.34 -9.11 1.65
N SER A 87 -6.90 -10.15 0.96
CA SER A 87 -5.54 -10.67 1.15
C SER A 87 -4.50 -9.74 0.55
N ARG A 88 -3.33 -9.66 1.18
CA ARG A 88 -2.17 -8.94 0.65
C ARG A 88 -1.75 -9.42 -0.75
N ILE A 89 -1.94 -10.72 -1.04
CA ILE A 89 -1.68 -11.28 -2.37
C ILE A 89 -2.64 -10.67 -3.39
N ALA A 90 -3.95 -10.68 -3.12
CA ALA A 90 -4.95 -10.14 -4.04
C ALA A 90 -4.74 -8.63 -4.28
N ALA A 91 -4.43 -7.87 -3.23
CA ALA A 91 -4.14 -6.44 -3.35
C ALA A 91 -2.91 -6.17 -4.24
N PHE A 92 -1.82 -6.91 -4.06
CA PHE A 92 -0.63 -6.77 -4.90
C PHE A 92 -0.84 -7.24 -6.33
N GLU A 93 -1.58 -8.34 -6.55
CA GLU A 93 -1.93 -8.84 -7.88
C GLU A 93 -2.76 -7.82 -8.67
N ALA A 94 -3.76 -7.21 -8.05
CA ALA A 94 -4.56 -6.16 -8.68
C ALA A 94 -3.72 -4.95 -9.11
N LEU A 95 -2.64 -4.64 -8.39
CA LEU A 95 -1.76 -3.52 -8.76
C LEU A 95 -0.90 -3.80 -9.99
N ILE A 96 -0.46 -5.05 -10.17
CA ILE A 96 0.46 -5.44 -11.25
C ILE A 96 -0.25 -6.11 -12.43
N GLU A 97 -1.57 -6.21 -12.39
CA GLU A 97 -2.36 -6.79 -13.47
C GLU A 97 -2.09 -6.03 -14.79
N GLY A 98 -1.75 -6.78 -15.84
CA GLY A 98 -1.42 -6.22 -17.15
C GLY A 98 -0.02 -5.59 -17.29
N LEU A 99 0.80 -5.57 -16.23
CA LEU A 99 2.15 -4.98 -16.27
C LEU A 99 3.26 -6.02 -16.51
N ASP A 100 4.25 -5.66 -17.31
CA ASP A 100 5.48 -6.42 -17.54
C ASP A 100 6.44 -6.37 -16.33
N VAL A 101 7.30 -7.38 -16.21
CA VAL A 101 8.29 -7.49 -15.12
C VAL A 101 9.25 -6.29 -15.05
N ASN A 102 9.54 -5.67 -16.19
CA ASN A 102 10.46 -4.53 -16.30
C ASN A 102 9.80 -3.18 -15.99
N GLU A 103 8.47 -3.15 -15.86
CA GLU A 103 7.74 -1.94 -15.51
C GLU A 103 7.88 -1.61 -14.02
N ARG A 104 7.45 -0.40 -13.66
CA ARG A 104 7.51 0.12 -12.30
C ARG A 104 6.17 0.68 -11.88
N ILE A 105 5.77 0.36 -10.66
CA ILE A 105 4.67 1.04 -10.00
C ILE A 105 5.26 2.20 -9.22
N SER A 106 4.77 3.40 -9.47
CA SER A 106 5.22 4.60 -8.78
C SER A 106 4.04 5.33 -8.18
N GLY A 107 4.30 6.14 -7.17
CA GLY A 107 3.22 6.84 -6.50
C GLY A 107 3.70 7.73 -5.38
N GLN A 108 2.73 8.36 -4.71
CA GLN A 108 2.95 9.19 -3.55
C GLN A 108 2.08 8.71 -2.39
N THR A 109 2.66 8.73 -1.19
CA THR A 109 1.96 8.35 0.03
C THR A 109 2.24 9.34 1.15
N SER A 110 1.18 9.73 1.86
CA SER A 110 1.27 10.40 3.16
C SER A 110 0.75 9.50 4.28
N LEU A 111 0.71 8.18 4.05
CA LEU A 111 0.15 7.19 4.98
C LEU A 111 0.74 7.31 6.38
N MET A 112 -0.12 7.56 7.36
CA MET A 112 0.27 7.59 8.76
C MET A 112 0.15 6.22 9.41
N ILE A 113 1.30 5.64 9.75
CA ILE A 113 1.41 4.45 10.61
C ILE A 113 1.69 4.93 12.03
N ALA A 114 0.66 4.96 12.87
CA ALA A 114 0.75 5.37 14.26
C ALA A 114 0.04 4.37 15.17
N PRO A 115 0.75 3.64 16.05
CA PRO A 115 0.10 2.80 17.07
C PRO A 115 -0.64 3.65 18.12
N PRO A 116 -1.78 3.19 18.68
CA PRO A 116 -2.50 1.95 18.37
C PRO A 116 -3.49 2.08 17.20
N LEU A 117 -3.51 3.21 16.50
CA LEU A 117 -4.52 3.54 15.49
C LEU A 117 -4.40 2.65 14.24
N TYR A 118 -3.17 2.30 13.85
CA TYR A 118 -2.89 1.56 12.62
C TYR A 118 -2.56 0.09 12.88
N ASP A 119 -3.21 -0.81 12.13
CA ASP A 119 -2.97 -2.25 12.13
C ASP A 119 -2.27 -2.65 10.82
N PHE A 120 -1.10 -3.29 10.94
CA PHE A 120 -0.30 -3.69 9.79
C PHE A 120 -1.00 -4.77 8.95
N ARG A 121 -0.92 -4.65 7.63
CA ARG A 121 -1.59 -5.55 6.68
C ARG A 121 -0.62 -6.44 5.93
N VAL A 122 0.63 -6.01 5.78
CA VAL A 122 1.68 -6.73 5.06
C VAL A 122 2.57 -7.52 6.02
#